data_AF-A0A8S0Y8Q4-F1
#
_entry.id   AF-A0A8S0Y8Q4-F1
#
_cell.length_a   1.000
_cell.length_b   1.000
_cell.length_c   1.000
_cell.angle_alpha   90.00
_cell.angle_beta   90.00
_cell.angle_gamma   90.00
#
_symmetry.space_group_name_H-M   'P 1'
#
loop_
_entity.id
_entity.type
_entity.pdbx_description
1 polymer ?
#
loop_
_entity_poly.entity_id
_entity_poly.type
_entity_poly.pdbx_seq_one_letter_code
_entity_poly.pdbx_strand_id
1 'polypeptide(L)'
;MICTIISMIMSFMMSSAPVNITKLLLIIFSLFFVQLIFMTFGALVATVFTQMKSGIAVSAATSLASEITYDIFKPIMGGYSVRYLVPIKYFSTDYLIQHTAYEMPFVVMTLILIVINIFLSHTFYRKKDIHAA
;
A
#
# COMPACT_ATOMS: atom_id res chain seq x y z
N MET A 1 6.15 5.02 7.21
CA MET A 1 6.65 6.41 7.27
C MET A 1 8.10 6.51 7.75
N ILE A 2 8.49 5.86 8.85
CA ILE A 2 9.89 5.91 9.34
C ILE A 2 10.87 5.34 8.29
N CYS A 3 10.57 4.18 7.70
CA CYS A 3 11.44 3.56 6.70
C CYS A 3 11.63 4.42 5.43
N THR A 4 10.60 5.14 4.97
CA THR A 4 10.71 6.02 3.79
C THR A 4 11.59 7.23 4.06
N ILE A 5 11.55 7.76 5.29
CA ILE A 5 12.43 8.86 5.73
C ILE A 5 13.88 8.36 5.78
N ILE A 6 14.10 7.16 6.33
CA ILE A 6 15.44 6.54 6.36
C ILE A 6 15.98 6.29 4.95
N SER A 7 15.16 5.79 4.02
CA SER A 7 15.57 5.60 2.62
C SER A 7 15.94 6.91 1.93
N MET A 8 15.25 8.03 2.24
CA MET A 8 15.60 9.35 1.71
C MET A 8 16.96 9.82 2.23
N ILE A 9 17.22 9.65 3.54
CA ILE A 9 18.50 10.00 4.17
C ILE A 9 19.64 9.15 3.60
N MET A 10 19.45 7.83 3.49
CA MET A 10 20.45 6.92 2.92
C MET A 10 20.77 7.24 1.46
N SER A 11 19.78 7.59 0.64
CA SER A 11 19.99 7.96 -0.76
C SER A 11 20.84 9.22 -0.92
N PHE A 12 20.76 10.14 0.05
CA PHE A 12 21.59 11.34 0.10
C PHE A 12 23.02 11.03 0.58
N MET A 13 23.19 10.10 1.53
CA MET A 13 24.51 9.74 2.07
C MET A 13 25.33 8.81 1.16
N MET A 14 24.68 7.95 0.36
CA MET A 14 25.35 6.97 -0.52
C MET A 14 25.66 7.49 -1.94
N SER A 15 25.28 8.72 -2.29
CA SER A 15 25.41 9.18 -3.68
C SER A 15 26.82 9.65 -4.07
N SER A 16 27.49 8.85 -4.90
CA SER A 16 28.61 9.30 -5.76
C SER A 16 28.14 9.98 -7.06
N ALA A 17 26.84 9.97 -7.37
CA ALA A 17 26.22 10.57 -8.57
C ALA A 17 25.01 11.44 -8.18
N PRO A 18 24.62 12.44 -8.98
CA PRO A 18 23.48 13.31 -8.64
C PRO A 18 22.18 12.51 -8.62
N VAL A 19 21.54 12.45 -7.44
CA VAL A 19 20.20 11.86 -7.28
C VAL A 19 19.20 12.69 -8.07
N ASN A 20 18.46 12.04 -8.97
CA ASN A 20 17.32 12.69 -9.61
C ASN A 20 16.16 12.80 -8.59
N ILE A 21 16.07 13.98 -7.97
CA ILE A 21 15.10 14.29 -6.91
C ILE A 21 13.67 14.03 -7.37
N THR A 22 13.33 14.29 -8.64
CA THR A 22 11.99 14.06 -9.19
C THR A 22 11.59 12.58 -9.16
N LYS A 23 12.48 11.68 -9.59
CA LYS A 23 12.21 10.22 -9.55
C LYS A 23 12.12 9.71 -8.12
N LEU A 24 13.00 10.20 -7.24
CA LEU A 24 12.98 9.85 -5.82
C LEU A 24 11.65 10.26 -5.18
N LEU A 25 11.20 11.49 -5.44
CA LEU A 25 9.94 12.01 -4.91
C LEU A 25 8.75 11.17 -5.38
N LEU A 26 8.71 10.79 -6.66
CA LEU A 26 7.67 9.93 -7.22
C LEU A 26 7.60 8.56 -6.53
N ILE A 27 8.75 7.95 -6.25
CA ILE A 27 8.82 6.66 -5.56
C ILE A 27 8.36 6.80 -4.10
N ILE A 28 8.84 7.82 -3.39
CA ILE A 28 8.45 8.08 -2.00
C ILE A 28 6.93 8.30 -1.90
N PHE A 29 6.37 9.09 -2.80
CA PHE A 29 4.95 9.40 -2.81
C PHE A 29 4.09 8.19 -3.20
N SER A 30 4.59 7.29 -4.05
CA SER A 30 3.97 5.97 -4.28
C SER A 30 3.86 5.15 -3.00
N LEU A 31 4.96 5.06 -2.26
CA LEU A 31 5.04 4.28 -1.02
C LEU A 31 4.12 4.86 0.06
N PHE A 32 3.91 6.17 0.06
CA PHE A 32 2.94 6.83 0.93
C PHE A 32 1.50 6.34 0.65
N PHE A 33 1.08 6.24 -0.62
CA PHE A 33 -0.23 5.69 -0.97
C PHE A 33 -0.39 4.22 -0.55
N VAL A 34 0.62 3.40 -0.78
CA VAL A 34 0.61 2.00 -0.36
C VAL A 34 0.46 1.89 1.17
N GLN A 35 1.14 2.75 1.93
CA GLN A 35 0.98 2.81 3.39
C GLN A 35 -0.44 3.17 3.82
N LEU A 36 -1.11 4.11 3.13
CA LEU A 36 -2.50 4.47 3.40
C LEU A 36 -3.47 3.31 3.15
N ILE A 37 -3.25 2.51 2.10
CA ILE A 37 -4.06 1.31 1.83
C ILE A 37 -3.95 0.32 3.00
N PHE A 38 -2.73 -0.01 3.42
CA PHE A 38 -2.53 -0.97 4.51
C PHE A 38 -3.02 -0.44 5.87
N MET A 39 -2.93 0.87 6.11
CA MET A 39 -3.48 1.50 7.30
C MET A 39 -5.01 1.37 7.35
N THR A 40 -5.69 1.72 6.26
CA THR A 40 -7.17 1.65 6.19
C THR A 40 -7.67 0.21 6.19
N PHE A 41 -6.95 -0.71 5.56
CA PHE A 41 -7.24 -2.14 5.62
C PHE A 41 -7.03 -2.71 7.04
N GLY A 42 -5.92 -2.37 7.69
CA GLY A 42 -5.66 -2.78 9.08
C GLY A 42 -6.73 -2.27 10.04
N ALA A 43 -7.21 -1.04 9.85
CA ALA A 43 -8.34 -0.48 10.58
C ALA A 43 -9.64 -1.25 10.31
N LEU A 44 -9.94 -1.57 9.05
CA LEU A 44 -11.10 -2.38 8.68
C LEU A 44 -11.06 -3.74 9.38
N VAL A 45 -9.93 -4.45 9.33
CA VAL A 45 -9.77 -5.74 9.98
C VAL A 45 -9.94 -5.61 11.50
N ALA A 46 -9.37 -4.58 12.14
CA ALA A 46 -9.56 -4.34 13.56
C ALA A 46 -11.04 -4.10 13.93
N THR A 47 -11.81 -3.42 13.07
CA THR A 47 -13.24 -3.22 13.30
C THR A 47 -14.06 -4.49 13.10
N VAL A 48 -13.70 -5.35 12.15
CA VAL A 48 -14.38 -6.63 11.88
C VAL A 48 -14.06 -7.67 12.96
N PHE A 49 -12.80 -7.86 13.29
CA PHE A 49 -12.33 -8.88 14.23
C PHE A 49 -12.12 -8.28 15.64
N THR A 50 -13.10 -8.47 16.54
CA THR A 50 -13.04 -8.04 17.95
C THR A 50 -11.84 -8.56 18.74
N GLN A 51 -11.30 -9.71 18.36
CA GLN A 51 -10.34 -10.47 19.17
C GLN A 51 -8.87 -10.27 18.75
N MET A 52 -8.61 -9.49 17.69
CA MET A 52 -7.24 -9.31 17.21
C MET A 52 -6.50 -8.31 18.10
N LYS A 53 -5.56 -8.83 18.90
CA LYS A 53 -4.74 -8.05 19.86
C LYS A 53 -3.85 -6.99 19.20
N SER A 54 -3.61 -7.07 17.88
CA SER A 54 -2.76 -6.11 17.18
C SER A 54 -3.15 -5.96 15.70
N GLY A 55 -3.68 -4.80 15.33
CA GLY A 55 -3.90 -4.43 13.93
C GLY A 55 -2.61 -4.37 13.11
N ILE A 56 -1.46 -4.18 13.77
CA ILE A 56 -0.13 -4.14 13.14
C ILE A 56 0.24 -5.52 12.60
N ALA A 57 0.03 -6.58 13.40
CA ALA A 57 0.36 -7.95 12.99
C ALA A 57 -0.45 -8.36 11.75
N VAL A 58 -1.71 -7.95 11.68
CA VAL A 58 -2.58 -8.27 10.55
C VAL A 58 -2.19 -7.50 9.30
N SER A 59 -1.89 -6.21 9.41
CA SER A 59 -1.40 -5.41 8.29
C SER A 59 -0.08 -5.99 7.74
N ALA A 60 0.84 -6.40 8.62
CA ALA A 60 2.11 -7.02 8.22
C ALA A 60 1.88 -8.36 7.53
N ALA A 61 1.06 -9.24 8.10
CA ALA A 61 0.72 -10.54 7.51
C ALA A 61 0.04 -10.38 6.14
N THR A 62 -0.87 -9.41 6.00
CA THR A 62 -1.54 -9.10 4.73
C THR A 62 -0.57 -8.59 3.68
N SER A 63 0.38 -7.74 4.07
CA SER A 63 1.42 -7.22 3.17
C SER A 63 2.28 -8.35 2.62
N LEU A 64 2.72 -9.27 3.49
CA LEU A 64 3.49 -10.45 3.08
C LEU A 64 2.67 -11.40 2.22
N ALA A 65 1.42 -11.68 2.60
CA ALA A 65 0.53 -12.53 1.82
C ALA A 65 0.27 -11.97 0.42
N SER A 66 0.11 -10.65 0.31
CA SER A 66 -0.08 -9.95 -0.98
C SER A 66 1.14 -10.14 -1.89
N GLU A 67 2.35 -10.01 -1.34
CA GLU A 67 3.60 -10.19 -2.10
C GLU A 67 3.76 -11.65 -2.56
N ILE A 68 3.56 -12.62 -1.66
CA ILE A 68 3.62 -14.06 -1.99
C ILE A 68 2.59 -14.41 -3.07
N THR A 69 1.37 -13.88 -2.96
CA THR A 69 0.32 -14.09 -3.97
C THR A 69 0.76 -13.53 -5.32
N TYR A 70 1.34 -12.33 -5.36
CA TYR A 70 1.84 -11.77 -6.60
C TYR A 70 2.89 -12.68 -7.25
N ASP A 71 3.88 -13.15 -6.49
CA ASP A 71 4.97 -13.96 -7.04
C ASP A 71 4.50 -15.32 -7.57
N ILE A 72 3.51 -15.94 -6.91
CA ILE A 72 2.92 -17.21 -7.36
C ILE A 72 2.08 -17.02 -8.63
N PHE A 73 1.28 -15.96 -8.72
CA PHE A 73 0.32 -15.77 -9.81
C PHE A 73 0.91 -15.05 -11.03
N LYS A 74 1.98 -14.26 -10.84
CA LYS A 74 2.70 -13.56 -11.93
C LYS A 74 3.05 -14.46 -13.13
N PRO A 75 3.62 -15.68 -12.96
CA PRO A 75 3.94 -16.55 -14.08
C PRO A 75 2.69 -17.17 -14.76
N ILE A 76 1.54 -17.22 -14.09
CA ILE A 76 0.33 -17.91 -14.56
C ILE A 76 -0.58 -16.97 -15.34
N MET A 77 -0.83 -15.76 -14.83
CA MET A 77 -1.83 -14.83 -15.38
C MET A 77 -1.23 -13.62 -16.11
N GLY A 78 0.10 -13.56 -16.19
CA GLY A 78 0.84 -12.40 -16.67
C GLY A 78 0.89 -11.29 -15.62
N GLY A 79 2.10 -10.76 -15.36
CA GLY A 79 2.33 -9.82 -14.26
C GLY A 79 1.46 -8.56 -14.28
N TYR A 80 1.00 -8.11 -15.45
CA TYR A 80 0.16 -6.91 -15.57
C TYR A 80 -1.26 -7.11 -15.00
N SER A 81 -1.87 -8.27 -15.21
CA SER A 81 -3.23 -8.57 -14.70
C SER A 81 -3.23 -8.76 -13.18
N VAL A 82 -2.19 -9.42 -12.65
CA VAL A 82 -2.05 -9.68 -11.21
C VAL A 82 -1.80 -8.38 -10.44
N ARG A 83 -1.18 -7.36 -11.07
CA ARG A 83 -1.01 -6.04 -10.45
C ARG A 83 -2.31 -5.42 -10.00
N TYR A 84 -3.43 -5.61 -10.72
CA TYR A 84 -4.74 -5.06 -10.32
C TYR A 84 -5.29 -5.65 -9.03
N LEU A 85 -4.94 -6.90 -8.72
CA LEU A 85 -5.39 -7.60 -7.52
C LEU A 85 -4.49 -7.35 -6.31
N VAL A 86 -3.24 -6.95 -6.54
CA VAL A 86 -2.24 -6.81 -5.49
C VAL A 86 -1.84 -5.34 -5.34
N PRO A 87 -2.44 -4.59 -4.40
CA PRO A 87 -2.29 -3.14 -4.31
C PRO A 87 -0.84 -2.68 -4.07
N ILE A 88 -0.01 -3.54 -3.46
CA ILE A 88 1.42 -3.27 -3.25
C ILE A 88 2.20 -3.11 -4.57
N LYS A 89 1.67 -3.66 -5.68
CA LYS A 89 2.28 -3.60 -7.02
C LYS A 89 1.64 -2.56 -7.95
N TYR A 90 0.67 -1.78 -7.48
CA TYR A 90 0.06 -0.69 -8.26
C TYR A 90 1.09 0.34 -8.72
N PHE A 91 2.10 0.61 -7.89
CA PHE A 91 3.21 1.50 -8.23
C PHE A 91 4.46 0.70 -8.51
N SER A 92 4.73 0.46 -9.78
CA SER A 92 5.89 -0.32 -10.19
C SER A 92 7.11 0.55 -10.44
N THR A 93 8.16 0.30 -9.68
CA THR A 93 9.41 1.08 -9.72
C THR A 93 10.00 1.13 -11.13
N ASP A 94 9.92 0.04 -11.89
CA ASP A 94 10.40 -0.01 -13.28
C ASP A 94 9.70 1.02 -14.18
N TYR A 95 8.38 1.16 -14.05
CA TYR A 95 7.61 2.13 -14.83
C TYR A 95 7.92 3.56 -14.38
N LEU A 96 7.98 3.80 -13.06
CA LEU A 96 8.31 5.12 -12.51
C LEU A 96 9.70 5.60 -12.94
N ILE A 97 10.69 4.70 -13.00
CA ILE A 97 12.06 5.05 -13.41
C ILE A 97 12.12 5.35 -14.91
N GLN A 98 11.36 4.62 -15.74
CA GLN A 98 11.37 4.77 -17.20
C GLN A 98 10.53 5.98 -17.67
N HIS A 99 9.33 6.18 -17.13
CA HIS A 99 8.39 7.18 -17.61
C HIS A 99 8.37 8.47 -16.75
N THR A 100 8.95 8.45 -15.55
CA THR A 100 8.94 9.59 -14.59
C THR A 100 7.52 10.13 -14.35
N ALA A 101 6.52 9.27 -14.45
CA ALA A 101 5.11 9.59 -14.31
C ALA A 101 4.36 8.42 -13.67
N TYR A 102 3.22 8.72 -13.05
CA TYR A 102 2.32 7.70 -12.56
C TYR A 102 1.48 7.10 -13.67
N GLU A 103 1.23 5.79 -13.56
CA GLU A 103 0.15 5.15 -14.27
C GLU A 103 -1.19 5.59 -13.65
N MET A 104 -1.85 6.55 -14.28
CA MET A 104 -3.17 7.08 -13.87
C MET A 104 -4.20 6.00 -13.47
N PRO A 105 -4.37 4.86 -14.18
CA PRO A 105 -5.34 3.84 -13.76
C PRO A 105 -5.06 3.26 -12.37
N PHE A 106 -3.79 3.07 -12.00
CA PHE A 106 -3.42 2.55 -10.68
C PHE A 106 -3.59 3.59 -9.57
N VAL A 107 -3.41 4.87 -9.86
CA VAL A 107 -3.69 5.96 -8.90
C VAL A 107 -5.18 6.02 -8.57
N VAL A 108 -6.04 5.96 -9.59
CA VAL A 108 -7.50 5.95 -9.40
C VAL A 108 -7.95 4.72 -8.61
N MET A 109 -7.41 3.55 -8.93
CA MET A 109 -7.71 2.32 -8.17
C MET A 109 -7.27 2.41 -6.71
N THR A 110 -6.09 2.98 -6.45
CA THR A 110 -5.61 3.23 -5.07
C THR A 110 -6.63 4.06 -4.29
N LEU A 111 -7.10 5.17 -4.87
CA LEU A 111 -8.03 6.08 -4.23
C LEU A 111 -9.38 5.40 -3.93
N ILE A 112 -9.92 4.65 -4.90
CA ILE A 112 -11.16 3.87 -4.74
C ILE A 112 -11.01 2.88 -3.58
N LEU A 113 -9.89 2.14 -3.51
CA LEU A 113 -9.63 1.14 -2.48
C LEU A 113 -9.56 1.75 -1.08
N ILE A 114 -8.92 2.93 -0.94
CA ILE A 114 -8.87 3.68 0.32
C ILE A 114 -10.27 4.10 0.76
N VAL A 115 -11.07 4.70 -0.14
CA VAL A 115 -12.43 5.17 0.17
C VAL A 115 -13.33 4.01 0.60
N ILE A 116 -13.26 2.87 -0.10
CA ILE A 116 -14.03 1.66 0.24
C ILE A 116 -13.63 1.14 1.62
N ASN A 117 -12.33 1.02 1.92
CA ASN A 117 -11.87 0.53 3.22
C ASN A 117 -12.34 1.45 4.37
N ILE A 118 -12.26 2.77 4.19
CA ILE A 118 -12.74 3.73 5.19
C ILE A 118 -14.25 3.58 5.39
N PHE A 119 -15.02 3.50 4.30
CA PHE A 119 -16.48 3.38 4.36
C PHE A 119 -16.93 2.08 5.02
N LEU A 120 -16.31 0.94 4.68
CA LEU A 120 -16.59 -0.34 5.31
C LEU A 120 -16.20 -0.30 6.79
N SER A 121 -14.99 0.16 7.12
CA SER A 121 -14.54 0.25 8.51
C SER A 121 -15.50 1.08 9.36
N HIS A 122 -15.95 2.24 8.85
CA HIS A 122 -16.94 3.08 9.53
C HIS A 122 -18.30 2.37 9.68
N THR A 123 -18.76 1.64 8.66
CA THR A 123 -20.03 0.91 8.70
C THR A 123 -19.99 -0.24 9.70
N PHE A 124 -18.90 -1.02 9.72
CA PHE A 124 -18.71 -2.11 10.68
C PHE A 124 -18.54 -1.59 12.10
N TYR A 125 -17.83 -0.46 12.28
CA TYR A 125 -17.72 0.21 13.57
C TYR A 125 -19.09 0.60 14.12
N ARG A 126 -19.91 1.30 13.32
CA ARG A 126 -21.26 1.72 13.72
C ARG A 126 -22.20 0.55 14.01
N LYS A 127 -22.09 -0.57 13.28
CA LYS A 127 -22.89 -1.78 13.54
C LYS A 127 -22.53 -2.48 14.87
N LYS A 128 -21.33 -2.22 15.39
CA LYS A 128 -20.81 -2.80 16.63
C LYS A 128 -21.22 -2.01 17.87
N ASP A 129 -21.57 -0.74 17.70
CA ASP A 129 -22.04 0.14 18.77
C ASP A 129 -23.54 -0.01 19.06
N ILE A 130 -23.90 -1.16 19.65
CA ILE A 130 -25.05 -1.32 20.56
C ILE A 130 -24.60 -1.97 21.89
N HIS A 131 -23.31 -1.90 22.25
CA HIS A 131 -22.79 -2.52 23.50
C HIS A 131 -21.89 -1.60 24.34
N ALA A 132 -21.84 -0.30 24.05
CA ALA A 132 -21.14 0.69 24.88
C ALA A 132 -22.10 1.74 25.46
N ALA A 133 -23.24 1.29 26.00
CA ALA A 133 -24.14 2.11 26.83
C ALA A 133 -24.60 1.29 28.04
#